data_AF-A0A423LT72-F1
#
_entry.id   AF-A0A423LT72-F1
#
_cell.length_a   1.000
_cell.length_b   1.000
_cell.length_c   1.000
_cell.angle_alpha   90.00
_cell.angle_beta   90.00
_cell.angle_gamma   90.00
#
_symmetry.space_group_name_H-M   'P 1'
#
loop_
_entity.id
_entity.type
_entity.pdbx_description
1 polymer ?
#
loop_
_entity_poly.entity_id
_entity_poly.type
_entity_poly.pdbx_seq_one_letter_code
_entity_poly.pdbx_strand_id
1 'polypeptide(L)'
;MENPRGKGLSFARRIYLPRVIGLGIGFFSVAAALYPLNMPAWIWALLLFNGFVWPHLAYQVSTRATFPYHAERRNLLYDSLCGGFWTACLQFNPLTTVTILSMMTMNNVAAGGRRLFLLGALAQLAGVLLGWALFGFKFSLTMTQIEIWACLPMLTLYPLALGMVCYQLAIKLAQHKRTLRDLSRTDSLTGLLNHGAWKDLLHARFELCRQNHTQDILALIDIDHFKAINDNYGHIIGDAVLSQLSHTLKGMLVKGERAGRYGGDEFCLILPDQPLKKAELQMERLRQALDQYRHSEVPELRVSLSIGLARFQPSYSDALAWLDDADKALYTAKHTGRNTISVALSRPSSNDANPVSL
;
A
#
# COMPACT_ATOMS: atom_id res chain seq x y z
N MET A 1 -13.09 -0.08 10.96
CA MET A 1 -13.35 -1.45 11.45
C MET A 1 -13.43 -2.39 10.26
N GLU A 2 -12.35 -3.11 9.97
CA GLU A 2 -12.32 -4.06 8.86
C GLU A 2 -13.18 -5.28 9.22
N ASN A 3 -14.18 -5.62 8.41
CA ASN A 3 -15.03 -6.79 8.66
C ASN A 3 -14.26 -8.08 8.29
N PRO A 4 -13.74 -8.86 9.26
CA PRO A 4 -12.91 -10.03 8.99
C PRO A 4 -13.69 -11.12 8.22
N ARG A 5 -15.02 -11.15 8.37
CA ARG A 5 -15.91 -12.05 7.62
C ARG A 5 -15.96 -11.69 6.14
N GLY A 6 -15.97 -10.40 5.80
CA GLY A 6 -15.98 -9.92 4.42
C GLY A 6 -14.71 -10.28 3.64
N LYS A 7 -13.53 -10.14 4.27
CA LYS A 7 -12.24 -10.59 3.71
C LYS A 7 -12.23 -12.11 3.48
N GLY A 8 -12.76 -12.88 4.42
CA GLY A 8 -12.87 -14.33 4.30
C GLY A 8 -13.78 -14.80 3.17
N LEU A 9 -14.92 -14.15 2.95
CA LEU A 9 -15.83 -14.47 1.83
C LEU A 9 -15.21 -14.16 0.47
N SER A 10 -14.51 -13.03 0.36
CA SER A 10 -13.75 -12.67 -0.85
C SER A 10 -12.68 -13.71 -1.17
N PHE A 11 -11.97 -14.19 -0.15
CA PHE A 11 -10.98 -15.27 -0.29
C PHE A 11 -11.60 -16.58 -0.78
N ALA A 12 -12.71 -17.02 -0.17
CA ALA A 12 -13.43 -18.23 -0.59
C ALA A 12 -13.92 -18.15 -2.05
N ARG A 13 -14.46 -16.99 -2.48
CA ARG A 13 -14.86 -16.77 -3.88
C ARG A 13 -13.69 -16.82 -4.86
N ARG A 14 -12.53 -16.26 -4.48
CA ARG A 14 -11.33 -16.25 -5.33
C ARG A 14 -10.75 -17.64 -5.53
N ILE A 15 -10.83 -18.52 -4.53
CA ILE A 15 -10.31 -19.89 -4.60
C ILE A 15 -11.28 -20.84 -5.31
N TYR A 16 -12.58 -20.58 -5.24
CA TYR A 16 -13.60 -21.46 -5.80
C TYR A 16 -13.39 -21.79 -7.29
N LEU A 17 -13.23 -20.78 -8.15
CA LEU A 17 -13.08 -21.00 -9.60
C LEU A 17 -11.79 -21.78 -9.94
N PRO A 18 -10.60 -21.40 -9.42
CA PRO A 18 -9.39 -22.20 -9.57
C PRO A 18 -9.52 -23.64 -9.03
N ARG A 19 -10.25 -23.86 -7.93
CA ARG A 19 -10.49 -25.20 -7.37
C ARG A 19 -11.35 -26.05 -8.30
N VAL A 20 -12.46 -25.50 -8.82
CA VAL A 20 -13.35 -26.21 -9.77
C VAL A 20 -12.59 -26.60 -11.04
N ILE A 21 -11.86 -25.65 -11.63
CA ILE A 21 -11.07 -25.90 -12.84
C ILE A 21 -9.97 -26.93 -12.56
N GLY A 22 -9.24 -26.75 -11.45
CA GLY A 22 -8.13 -27.61 -11.09
C GLY A 22 -8.53 -29.05 -10.78
N LEU A 23 -9.58 -29.26 -9.98
CA LEU A 23 -10.09 -30.59 -9.66
C LEU A 23 -10.84 -31.23 -10.84
N GLY A 24 -11.51 -30.43 -11.68
CA GLY A 24 -12.16 -30.90 -12.89
C GLY A 24 -11.19 -31.35 -13.99
N ILE A 25 -10.11 -30.59 -14.24
CA ILE A 25 -9.06 -31.01 -15.18
C ILE A 25 -8.27 -32.18 -14.57
N GLY A 26 -7.93 -32.10 -13.27
CA GLY A 26 -7.22 -33.14 -12.54
C GLY A 26 -7.97 -34.48 -12.49
N PHE A 27 -9.30 -34.47 -12.55
CA PHE A 27 -10.13 -35.67 -12.66
C PHE A 27 -9.69 -36.55 -13.83
N PHE A 28 -9.45 -35.97 -15.02
CA PHE A 28 -9.06 -36.73 -16.20
C PHE A 28 -7.65 -37.32 -16.05
N SER A 29 -6.73 -36.59 -15.44
CA SER A 29 -5.37 -37.08 -15.16
C SER A 29 -5.39 -38.26 -14.19
N VAL A 30 -6.17 -38.17 -13.10
CA VAL A 30 -6.31 -39.27 -12.12
C VAL A 30 -7.06 -40.46 -12.73
N ALA A 31 -8.15 -40.22 -13.48
CA ALA A 31 -8.93 -41.27 -14.13
C ALA A 31 -8.08 -42.08 -15.14
N ALA A 32 -7.28 -41.38 -15.96
CA ALA A 32 -6.38 -42.02 -16.91
C ALA A 32 -5.37 -42.96 -16.23
N ALA A 33 -4.84 -42.56 -15.08
CA ALA A 33 -3.88 -43.35 -14.32
C ALA A 33 -4.53 -44.46 -13.46
N LEU A 34 -5.81 -44.34 -13.10
CA LEU A 34 -6.57 -45.39 -12.40
C LEU A 34 -7.08 -46.49 -13.33
N TYR A 35 -7.38 -46.15 -14.59
CA TYR A 35 -7.97 -47.07 -15.56
C TYR A 35 -7.22 -48.41 -15.70
N PRO A 36 -5.87 -48.44 -15.77
CA PRO A 36 -5.12 -49.69 -15.87
C PRO A 36 -5.10 -50.52 -14.57
N LEU A 37 -5.44 -49.93 -13.42
CA LEU A 37 -5.22 -50.52 -12.10
C LEU A 37 -6.41 -51.37 -11.58
N ASN A 38 -7.49 -51.51 -12.37
CA ASN A 38 -8.69 -52.27 -12.01
C ASN A 38 -9.19 -52.00 -10.57
N MET A 39 -9.23 -50.71 -10.20
CA MET A 39 -9.57 -50.30 -8.84
C MET A 39 -11.06 -50.52 -8.53
N PRO A 40 -11.41 -50.78 -7.25
CA PRO A 40 -12.80 -50.99 -6.84
C PRO A 40 -13.73 -49.83 -7.24
N ALA A 41 -15.00 -50.12 -7.50
CA ALA A 41 -15.99 -49.13 -7.94
C ALA A 41 -16.15 -47.93 -6.98
N TRP A 42 -15.93 -48.13 -5.68
CA TRP A 42 -16.01 -47.05 -4.69
C TRP A 42 -14.90 -45.99 -4.87
N ILE A 43 -13.74 -46.35 -5.42
CA ILE A 43 -12.66 -45.39 -5.73
C ILE A 43 -13.07 -44.46 -6.87
N TRP A 44 -13.76 -44.99 -7.88
CA TRP A 44 -14.32 -44.18 -8.97
C TRP A 44 -15.41 -43.24 -8.47
N ALA A 45 -16.29 -43.71 -7.58
CA ALA A 45 -17.28 -42.87 -6.92
C ALA A 45 -16.63 -41.75 -6.09
N LEU A 46 -15.54 -42.06 -5.36
CA LEU A 46 -14.76 -41.07 -4.61
C LEU A 46 -14.10 -40.04 -5.53
N LEU A 47 -13.58 -40.46 -6.68
CA LEU A 47 -12.99 -39.56 -7.68
C LEU A 47 -14.03 -38.60 -8.26
N LEU A 48 -15.21 -39.11 -8.63
CA LEU A 48 -16.33 -38.28 -9.10
C LEU A 48 -16.76 -37.26 -8.05
N PHE A 49 -16.87 -37.70 -6.79
CA PHE A 49 -17.15 -36.81 -5.68
C PHE A 49 -16.08 -35.73 -5.51
N ASN A 50 -14.79 -36.11 -5.50
CA ASN A 50 -13.70 -35.17 -5.30
C ASN A 50 -13.55 -34.16 -6.46
N GLY A 51 -13.75 -34.61 -7.71
CA GLY A 51 -13.65 -33.76 -8.90
C GLY A 51 -14.79 -32.76 -9.04
N PHE A 52 -16.03 -33.20 -8.82
CA PHE A 52 -17.22 -32.42 -9.18
C PHE A 52 -18.07 -31.96 -8.00
N VAL A 53 -18.13 -32.71 -6.90
CA VAL A 53 -19.02 -32.38 -5.76
C VAL A 53 -18.29 -31.57 -4.70
N TRP A 54 -17.06 -31.99 -4.37
CA TRP A 54 -16.24 -31.39 -3.32
C TRP A 54 -15.96 -29.89 -3.53
N PRO A 55 -15.63 -29.37 -4.73
CA PRO A 55 -15.39 -27.93 -4.91
C PRO A 55 -16.58 -27.05 -4.46
N HIS A 56 -17.79 -27.51 -4.75
CA HIS A 56 -19.03 -26.81 -4.39
C HIS A 56 -19.32 -26.93 -2.90
N LEU A 57 -19.14 -28.12 -2.31
CA LEU A 57 -19.29 -28.33 -0.87
C LEU A 57 -18.28 -27.51 -0.08
N ALA A 58 -17.01 -27.50 -0.49
CA ALA A 58 -15.97 -26.70 0.14
C ALA A 58 -16.35 -25.20 0.13
N TYR A 59 -16.84 -24.69 -1.00
CA TYR A 59 -17.30 -23.31 -1.10
C TYR A 59 -18.52 -23.01 -0.20
N GLN A 60 -19.49 -23.93 -0.12
CA GLN A 60 -20.63 -23.80 0.79
C GLN A 60 -20.21 -23.82 2.25
N VAL A 61 -19.30 -24.72 2.64
CA VAL A 61 -18.75 -24.81 4.00
C VAL A 61 -18.03 -23.52 4.36
N SER A 62 -17.21 -22.97 3.45
CA SER A 62 -16.49 -21.72 3.69
C SER A 62 -17.43 -20.51 3.81
N THR A 63 -18.45 -20.42 2.97
CA THR A 63 -19.38 -19.28 2.97
C THR A 63 -20.36 -19.28 4.15
N ARG A 64 -20.72 -20.47 4.66
CA ARG A 64 -21.60 -20.63 5.84
C ARG A 64 -20.85 -20.57 7.17
N ALA A 65 -19.53 -20.70 7.18
CA ALA A 65 -18.73 -20.66 8.40
C ALA A 65 -18.74 -19.26 9.07
N THR A 66 -18.66 -19.26 10.40
CA THR A 66 -18.46 -18.04 11.21
C THR A 66 -17.17 -17.33 10.85
N PHE A 67 -16.12 -18.09 10.54
CA PHE A 67 -14.84 -17.60 10.05
C PHE A 67 -14.48 -18.20 8.68
N PRO A 68 -14.97 -17.62 7.57
CA PRO A 68 -14.79 -18.17 6.21
C PRO A 68 -13.33 -18.39 5.82
N TYR A 69 -12.43 -17.51 6.28
CA TYR A 69 -11.00 -17.61 5.99
C TYR A 69 -10.36 -18.89 6.58
N HIS A 70 -10.70 -19.23 7.83
CA HIS A 70 -10.19 -20.45 8.47
C HIS A 70 -10.79 -21.71 7.86
N ALA A 71 -12.10 -21.67 7.55
CA ALA A 71 -12.77 -22.78 6.87
C ALA A 71 -12.16 -23.07 5.49
N GLU A 72 -11.86 -22.04 4.71
CA GLU A 72 -11.26 -22.19 3.39
C GLU A 72 -9.83 -22.74 3.46
N ARG A 73 -9.02 -22.29 4.44
CA ARG A 73 -7.70 -22.87 4.68
C ARG A 73 -7.75 -24.34 5.06
N ARG A 74 -8.76 -24.75 5.84
CA ARG A 74 -8.98 -26.16 6.16
C ARG A 74 -9.36 -26.96 4.91
N ASN A 75 -10.18 -26.41 4.02
CA ASN A 75 -10.53 -27.05 2.75
C ASN A 75 -9.31 -27.25 1.84
N LEU A 76 -8.37 -26.28 1.78
CA LEU A 76 -7.11 -26.44 1.06
C LEU A 76 -6.20 -27.55 1.65
N LEU A 77 -6.22 -27.72 2.97
CA LEU A 77 -5.51 -28.83 3.60
C LEU A 77 -6.18 -30.19 3.29
N TYR A 78 -7.51 -30.24 3.21
CA TYR A 78 -8.22 -31.42 2.72
C TYR A 78 -7.87 -31.71 1.25
N ASP A 79 -7.82 -30.69 0.38
CA ASP A 79 -7.38 -30.85 -1.01
C ASP A 79 -5.97 -31.46 -1.08
N SER A 80 -5.07 -30.98 -0.21
CA SER A 80 -3.69 -31.47 -0.11
C SER A 80 -3.62 -32.92 0.37
N LEU A 81 -4.44 -33.29 1.36
CA LEU A 81 -4.54 -34.67 1.84
C LEU A 81 -5.08 -35.59 0.75
N CYS A 82 -6.15 -35.19 0.06
CA CYS A 82 -6.68 -35.93 -1.09
C CYS A 82 -5.64 -36.07 -2.20
N GLY A 83 -4.85 -35.02 -2.47
CA GLY A 83 -3.74 -35.07 -3.42
C GLY A 83 -2.75 -36.20 -3.09
N GLY A 84 -2.27 -36.27 -1.85
CA GLY A 84 -1.38 -37.35 -1.42
C GLY A 84 -2.03 -38.74 -1.39
N PHE A 85 -3.32 -38.82 -1.05
CA PHE A 85 -4.08 -40.07 -1.14
C PHE A 85 -4.16 -40.58 -2.58
N TRP A 86 -4.44 -39.70 -3.54
CA TRP A 86 -4.47 -40.06 -4.96
C TRP A 86 -3.10 -40.53 -5.45
N THR A 87 -1.99 -39.91 -5.04
CA THR A 87 -0.66 -40.38 -5.48
C THR A 87 -0.35 -41.80 -5.02
N ALA A 88 -0.80 -42.19 -3.82
CA ALA A 88 -0.67 -43.55 -3.33
C ALA A 88 -1.60 -44.53 -4.09
N CYS A 89 -2.86 -44.15 -4.35
CA CYS A 89 -3.80 -44.96 -5.15
C CYS A 89 -3.30 -45.21 -6.58
N LEU A 90 -2.59 -44.24 -7.15
CA LEU A 90 -1.98 -44.31 -8.47
C LEU A 90 -0.64 -45.07 -8.50
N GLN A 91 -0.27 -45.73 -7.39
CA GLN A 91 0.99 -46.46 -7.26
C GLN A 91 2.21 -45.61 -7.65
N PHE A 92 2.19 -44.32 -7.29
CA PHE A 92 3.29 -43.39 -7.56
C PHE A 92 3.66 -43.25 -9.04
N ASN A 93 2.68 -43.35 -9.95
CA ASN A 93 2.85 -42.99 -11.37
C ASN A 93 3.55 -41.62 -11.49
N PRO A 94 4.80 -41.51 -11.98
CA PRO A 94 5.59 -40.29 -11.83
C PRO A 94 4.95 -39.05 -12.45
N LEU A 95 4.36 -39.15 -13.64
CA LEU A 95 3.78 -37.99 -14.31
C LEU A 95 2.58 -37.43 -13.54
N THR A 96 1.64 -38.30 -13.19
CA THR A 96 0.41 -37.89 -12.51
C THR A 96 0.69 -37.45 -11.07
N THR A 97 1.61 -38.14 -10.40
CA THR A 97 2.07 -37.83 -9.03
C THR A 97 2.71 -36.45 -8.96
N VAL A 98 3.68 -36.16 -9.83
CA VAL A 98 4.33 -34.85 -9.85
C VAL A 98 3.33 -33.75 -10.17
N THR A 99 2.40 -33.99 -11.11
CA THR A 99 1.36 -33.01 -11.48
C THR A 99 0.47 -32.67 -10.29
N ILE A 100 -0.05 -33.66 -9.58
CA ILE A 100 -0.94 -33.46 -8.43
C ILE A 100 -0.21 -32.77 -7.27
N LEU A 101 0.98 -33.27 -6.88
CA LEU A 101 1.72 -32.69 -5.74
C LEU A 101 2.16 -31.25 -6.06
N SER A 102 2.62 -30.99 -7.29
CA SER A 102 2.98 -29.64 -7.74
C SER A 102 1.77 -28.70 -7.71
N MET A 103 0.61 -29.17 -8.16
CA MET A 103 -0.63 -28.40 -8.11
C MET A 103 -1.04 -28.06 -6.67
N MET A 104 -1.04 -29.05 -5.76
CA MET A 104 -1.40 -28.83 -4.35
C MET A 104 -0.43 -27.90 -3.65
N THR A 105 0.87 -28.03 -3.90
CA THR A 105 1.89 -27.14 -3.35
C THR A 105 1.73 -25.71 -3.89
N MET A 106 1.51 -25.54 -5.20
CA MET A 106 1.22 -24.23 -5.80
C MET A 106 -0.01 -23.56 -5.17
N ASN A 107 -1.10 -24.29 -4.97
CA ASN A 107 -2.29 -23.79 -4.29
C ASN A 107 -2.00 -23.31 -2.86
N ASN A 108 -1.25 -24.10 -2.09
CA ASN A 108 -0.92 -23.76 -0.71
C ASN A 108 -0.02 -22.52 -0.62
N VAL A 109 0.95 -22.40 -1.53
CA VAL A 109 1.83 -21.22 -1.60
C VAL A 109 1.03 -19.98 -2.01
N ALA A 110 0.21 -20.08 -3.06
CA ALA A 110 -0.62 -18.97 -3.55
C ALA A 110 -1.64 -18.49 -2.50
N ALA A 111 -2.19 -19.41 -1.70
CA ALA A 111 -3.24 -19.11 -0.73
C ALA A 111 -2.72 -18.64 0.65
N GLY A 112 -1.55 -19.11 1.09
CA GLY A 112 -1.08 -18.88 2.47
C GLY A 112 0.43 -18.87 2.67
N GLY A 113 1.21 -18.81 1.60
CA GLY A 113 2.67 -18.71 1.64
C GLY A 113 3.33 -19.89 2.35
N ARG A 114 4.49 -19.64 2.97
CA ARG A 114 5.36 -20.67 3.57
C ARG A 114 4.67 -21.51 4.65
N ARG A 115 3.81 -20.90 5.48
CA ARG A 115 3.14 -21.63 6.58
C ARG A 115 2.12 -22.64 6.04
N LEU A 116 1.30 -22.23 5.07
CA LEU A 116 0.32 -23.14 4.48
C LEU A 116 0.99 -24.19 3.60
N PHE A 117 2.10 -23.85 2.93
CA PHE A 117 2.95 -24.81 2.23
C PHE A 117 3.39 -25.96 3.13
N LEU A 118 3.97 -25.67 4.31
CA LEU A 118 4.43 -26.71 5.25
C LEU A 118 3.29 -27.60 5.74
N LEU A 119 2.17 -27.00 6.15
CA LEU A 119 1.00 -27.76 6.60
C LEU A 119 0.40 -28.61 5.47
N GLY A 120 0.39 -28.08 4.25
CA GLY A 120 -0.07 -28.79 3.07
C GLY A 120 0.84 -29.94 2.67
N ALA A 121 2.16 -29.79 2.81
CA ALA A 121 3.12 -30.87 2.60
C ALA A 121 2.94 -32.00 3.64
N LEU A 122 2.73 -31.65 4.92
CA LEU A 122 2.38 -32.63 5.95
C LEU A 122 1.04 -33.33 5.66
N ALA A 123 0.04 -32.60 5.17
CA ALA A 123 -1.24 -33.18 4.76
C ALA A 123 -1.09 -34.14 3.57
N GLN A 124 -0.26 -33.80 2.58
CA GLN A 124 0.06 -34.69 1.45
C GLN A 124 0.74 -35.97 1.95
N LEU A 125 1.73 -35.87 2.84
CA LEU A 125 2.38 -37.04 3.45
C LEU A 125 1.37 -37.91 4.22
N ALA A 126 0.47 -37.31 5.00
CA ALA A 126 -0.58 -38.05 5.69
C ALA A 126 -1.53 -38.77 4.71
N GLY A 127 -1.88 -38.12 3.60
CA GLY A 127 -2.68 -38.73 2.52
C GLY A 127 -1.98 -39.92 1.87
N VAL A 128 -0.68 -39.81 1.59
CA VAL A 128 0.15 -40.90 1.06
C VAL A 128 0.15 -42.09 2.00
N LEU A 129 0.42 -41.86 3.30
CA LEU A 129 0.45 -42.91 4.31
C LEU A 129 -0.91 -43.61 4.43
N LEU A 130 -2.01 -42.85 4.37
CA LEU A 130 -3.37 -43.41 4.37
C LEU A 130 -3.62 -44.30 3.14
N GLY A 131 -3.20 -43.86 1.95
CA GLY A 131 -3.34 -44.66 0.73
C GLY A 131 -2.53 -45.95 0.77
N TRP A 132 -1.27 -45.90 1.25
CA TRP A 132 -0.46 -47.11 1.44
C TRP A 132 -1.03 -48.06 2.49
N ALA A 133 -1.61 -47.55 3.57
CA ALA A 133 -2.28 -48.40 4.56
C ALA A 133 -3.46 -49.17 3.97
N LEU A 134 -4.18 -48.59 3.00
CA LEU A 134 -5.36 -49.20 2.37
C LEU A 134 -5.03 -50.13 1.19
N PHE A 135 -4.05 -49.78 0.36
CA PHE A 135 -3.76 -50.50 -0.89
C PHE A 135 -2.42 -51.25 -0.91
N GLY A 136 -1.64 -51.10 0.17
CA GLY A 136 -0.27 -51.58 0.25
C GLY A 136 0.71 -50.68 -0.49
N PHE A 137 2.00 -50.97 -0.29
CA PHE A 137 3.09 -50.26 -0.93
C PHE A 137 3.32 -50.80 -2.35
N LYS A 138 2.98 -50.02 -3.37
CA LYS A 138 3.14 -50.37 -4.79
C LYS A 138 3.67 -49.18 -5.59
N PHE A 139 4.56 -49.45 -6.54
CA PHE A 139 5.20 -48.47 -7.40
C PHE A 139 5.13 -48.89 -8.87
N SER A 140 4.63 -48.01 -9.71
CA SER A 140 4.64 -48.16 -11.17
C SER A 140 5.41 -47.00 -11.78
N LEU A 141 6.53 -47.30 -12.43
CA LEU A 141 7.37 -46.33 -13.14
C LEU A 141 7.03 -46.24 -14.63
N THR A 142 6.14 -47.11 -15.14
CA THR A 142 5.77 -47.19 -16.56
C THR A 142 4.54 -46.35 -16.87
N MET A 143 4.67 -45.39 -17.79
CA MET A 143 3.60 -44.47 -18.17
C MET A 143 2.92 -44.89 -19.46
N THR A 144 1.60 -44.78 -19.52
CA THR A 144 0.84 -45.02 -20.76
C THR A 144 0.69 -43.74 -21.59
N GLN A 145 0.47 -43.88 -22.90
CA GLN A 145 0.22 -42.71 -23.77
C GLN A 145 -1.02 -41.91 -23.34
N ILE A 146 -2.05 -42.58 -22.82
CA ILE A 146 -3.28 -41.93 -22.34
C ILE A 146 -2.99 -41.02 -21.13
N GLU A 147 -2.16 -41.48 -20.19
CA GLU A 147 -1.76 -40.66 -19.03
C GLU A 147 -1.00 -39.39 -19.44
N ILE A 148 -0.13 -39.51 -20.45
CA ILE A 148 0.63 -38.37 -20.98
C ILE A 148 -0.33 -37.31 -21.52
N TRP A 149 -1.20 -37.69 -22.46
CA TRP A 149 -2.16 -36.75 -23.06
C TRP A 149 -3.14 -36.18 -22.03
N ALA A 150 -3.55 -36.96 -21.03
CA ALA A 150 -4.45 -36.51 -19.97
C ALA A 150 -3.80 -35.51 -18.99
N CYS A 151 -2.48 -35.52 -18.82
CA CYS A 151 -1.76 -34.58 -17.94
C CYS A 151 -1.35 -33.28 -18.64
N LEU A 152 -1.21 -33.28 -19.97
CA LEU A 152 -0.73 -32.10 -20.72
C LEU A 152 -1.58 -30.82 -20.50
N PRO A 153 -2.93 -30.86 -20.57
CA PRO A 153 -3.73 -29.66 -20.27
C PRO A 153 -3.51 -29.16 -18.85
N MET A 154 -3.36 -30.07 -17.89
CA MET A 154 -3.14 -29.74 -16.49
C MET A 154 -1.76 -29.08 -16.28
N LEU A 155 -0.72 -29.60 -16.90
CA LEU A 155 0.64 -29.06 -16.79
C LEU A 155 0.83 -27.71 -17.47
N THR A 156 0.01 -27.40 -18.49
CA THR A 156 0.13 -26.17 -19.28
C THR A 156 -0.86 -25.09 -18.84
N LEU A 157 -2.16 -25.40 -18.82
CA LEU A 157 -3.21 -24.42 -18.59
C LEU A 157 -3.30 -24.00 -17.12
N TYR A 158 -3.06 -24.93 -16.19
CA TYR A 158 -3.25 -24.64 -14.77
C TYR A 158 -2.19 -23.68 -14.20
N PRO A 159 -0.86 -23.90 -14.40
CA PRO A 159 0.14 -22.94 -13.93
C PRO A 159 -0.01 -21.57 -14.60
N LEU A 160 -0.38 -21.53 -15.89
CA LEU A 160 -0.64 -20.29 -16.60
C LEU A 160 -1.83 -19.53 -15.98
N ALA A 161 -2.95 -20.22 -15.74
CA ALA A 161 -4.14 -19.63 -15.11
C ALA A 161 -3.83 -19.10 -13.70
N LEU A 162 -3.14 -19.90 -12.87
CA LEU A 162 -2.75 -19.48 -11.53
C LEU A 162 -1.78 -18.29 -11.57
N GLY A 163 -0.80 -18.32 -12.48
CA GLY A 163 0.15 -17.23 -12.70
C GLY A 163 -0.55 -15.92 -13.09
N MET A 164 -1.52 -15.97 -14.02
CA MET A 164 -2.31 -14.80 -14.41
C MET A 164 -3.13 -14.24 -13.24
N VAL A 165 -3.77 -15.10 -12.43
CA VAL A 165 -4.51 -14.66 -11.24
C VAL A 165 -3.58 -13.99 -10.23
N CYS A 166 -2.42 -14.59 -9.94
CA CYS A 166 -1.42 -14.02 -9.05
C CYS A 166 -0.91 -12.66 -9.54
N TYR A 167 -0.64 -12.54 -10.85
CA TYR A 167 -0.19 -11.29 -11.48
C TYR A 167 -1.24 -10.17 -11.38
N GLN A 168 -2.51 -10.47 -11.69
CA GLN A 168 -3.62 -9.51 -11.57
C GLN A 168 -3.81 -9.04 -10.12
N LEU A 169 -3.70 -9.96 -9.15
CA LEU A 169 -3.77 -9.62 -7.74
C LEU A 169 -2.63 -8.70 -7.31
N ALA A 170 -1.41 -8.93 -7.80
CA ALA A 170 -0.25 -8.09 -7.51
C ALA A 170 -0.44 -6.66 -8.06
N ILE A 171 -0.90 -6.51 -9.31
CA ILE A 171 -1.20 -5.19 -9.89
C ILE A 171 -2.29 -4.47 -9.11
N LYS A 172 -3.40 -5.15 -8.81
CA LYS A 172 -4.53 -4.53 -8.10
C LYS A 172 -4.14 -4.08 -6.69
N LEU A 173 -3.30 -4.86 -6.01
CA LEU A 173 -2.74 -4.48 -4.72
C LEU A 173 -1.85 -3.23 -4.84
N ALA A 174 -1.00 -3.16 -5.86
CA ALA A 174 -0.14 -2.00 -6.10
C ALA A 174 -0.96 -0.73 -6.41
N GLN A 175 -2.03 -0.85 -7.20
CA GLN A 175 -2.96 0.26 -7.49
C GLN A 175 -3.66 0.75 -6.23
N HIS A 176 -4.25 -0.14 -5.43
CA HIS A 176 -4.89 0.26 -4.17
C HIS A 176 -3.91 0.93 -3.20
N LYS A 177 -2.67 0.44 -3.14
CA LYS A 177 -1.62 1.07 -2.33
C LYS A 177 -1.31 2.50 -2.83
N ARG A 178 -1.26 2.72 -4.15
CA ARG A 178 -1.09 4.06 -4.73
C ARG A 178 -2.26 4.97 -4.39
N THR A 179 -3.50 4.53 -4.63
CA THR A 179 -4.69 5.33 -4.30
C THR A 179 -4.75 5.69 -2.82
N LEU A 180 -4.43 4.76 -1.92
CA LEU A 180 -4.38 5.05 -0.48
C LEU A 180 -3.29 6.08 -0.14
N ARG A 181 -2.15 6.03 -0.84
CA ARG A 181 -1.09 7.02 -0.70
C ARG A 181 -1.55 8.39 -1.20
N ASP A 182 -2.26 8.44 -2.34
CA ASP A 182 -2.78 9.68 -2.92
C ASP A 182 -3.89 10.29 -2.07
N LEU A 183 -4.71 9.45 -1.42
CA LEU A 183 -5.74 9.86 -0.46
C LEU A 183 -5.16 10.24 0.91
N SER A 184 -3.89 9.92 1.19
CA SER A 184 -3.24 10.42 2.39
C SER A 184 -3.19 11.92 2.31
N ARG A 185 -3.76 12.61 3.29
CA ARG A 185 -3.69 14.09 3.39
C ARG A 185 -2.42 14.56 4.10
N THR A 186 -1.62 13.62 4.62
CA THR A 186 -0.45 13.92 5.43
C THR A 186 0.83 13.38 4.81
N ASP A 187 1.92 14.12 5.00
CA ASP A 187 3.28 13.70 4.68
C ASP A 187 3.75 12.62 5.67
N SER A 188 4.35 11.54 5.18
CA SER A 188 4.67 10.37 6.01
C SER A 188 5.84 10.60 6.97
N LEU A 189 6.76 11.52 6.63
CA LEU A 189 7.92 11.82 7.48
C LEU A 189 7.54 12.82 8.58
N THR A 190 6.91 13.92 8.19
CA THR A 190 6.64 15.04 9.10
C THR A 190 5.28 14.92 9.79
N GLY A 191 4.32 14.18 9.20
CA GLY A 191 2.94 14.12 9.65
C GLY A 191 2.21 15.47 9.56
N LEU A 192 2.73 16.43 8.80
CA LEU A 192 2.02 17.65 8.40
C LEU A 192 1.10 17.36 7.21
N LEU A 193 0.31 18.35 6.77
CA LEU A 193 -0.36 18.24 5.48
C LEU A 193 0.67 18.03 4.38
N ASN A 194 0.40 17.14 3.43
CA ASN A 194 1.25 17.03 2.25
C ASN A 194 0.96 18.17 1.26
N HIS A 195 1.80 18.28 0.23
CA HIS A 195 1.69 19.30 -0.83
C HIS A 195 0.25 19.45 -1.37
N GLY A 196 -0.39 18.34 -1.75
CA GLY A 196 -1.76 18.36 -2.30
C GLY A 196 -2.79 18.86 -1.29
N ALA A 197 -2.81 18.27 -0.09
CA ALA A 197 -3.79 18.62 0.94
C ALA A 197 -3.63 20.05 1.46
N TRP A 198 -2.40 20.57 1.48
CA TRP A 198 -2.13 21.96 1.84
C TRP A 198 -2.56 22.93 0.73
N LYS A 199 -2.35 22.60 -0.56
CA LYS A 199 -2.84 23.40 -1.68
C LYS A 199 -4.36 23.50 -1.71
N ASP A 200 -5.06 22.40 -1.44
CA ASP A 200 -6.52 22.41 -1.27
C ASP A 200 -6.96 23.38 -0.17
N LEU A 201 -6.24 23.36 0.96
CA LEU A 201 -6.51 24.26 2.08
C LEU A 201 -6.26 25.72 1.72
N LEU A 202 -5.18 26.01 0.99
CA LEU A 202 -4.87 27.36 0.51
C LEU A 202 -6.01 27.91 -0.35
N HIS A 203 -6.51 27.13 -1.32
CA HIS A 203 -7.66 27.54 -2.13
C HIS A 203 -8.91 27.80 -1.28
N ALA A 204 -9.22 26.92 -0.33
CA ALA A 204 -10.36 27.11 0.56
C ALA A 204 -10.23 28.36 1.44
N ARG A 205 -9.02 28.66 1.95
CA ARG A 205 -8.75 29.86 2.77
C ARG A 205 -8.77 31.13 1.94
N PHE A 206 -8.27 31.10 0.71
CA PHE A 206 -8.33 32.22 -0.22
C PHE A 206 -9.78 32.65 -0.48
N GLU A 207 -10.66 31.69 -0.79
CA GLU A 207 -12.09 31.95 -0.99
C GLU A 207 -12.76 32.52 0.26
N LEU A 208 -12.42 32.00 1.44
CA LEU A 208 -12.94 32.50 2.70
C LEU A 208 -12.48 33.95 2.98
N CYS A 209 -11.22 34.28 2.72
CA CYS A 209 -10.70 35.64 2.91
C CYS A 209 -11.39 36.63 1.97
N ARG A 210 -11.66 36.21 0.73
CA ARG A 210 -12.39 37.02 -0.25
C ARG A 210 -13.83 37.30 0.18
N GLN A 211 -14.50 36.32 0.80
CA GLN A 211 -15.89 36.44 1.24
C GLN A 211 -16.04 37.22 2.56
N ASN A 212 -15.16 36.96 3.53
CA ASN A 212 -15.29 37.47 4.90
C ASN A 212 -14.38 38.68 5.19
N HIS A 213 -13.62 39.14 4.19
CA HIS A 213 -12.64 40.21 4.34
C HIS A 213 -11.61 39.98 5.45
N THR A 214 -11.25 38.72 5.72
CA THR A 214 -10.22 38.37 6.71
C THR A 214 -8.82 38.61 6.16
N GLN A 215 -7.87 38.96 7.04
CA GLN A 215 -6.49 39.24 6.67
C GLN A 215 -5.57 38.07 7.05
N ASP A 216 -5.78 36.93 6.41
CA ASP A 216 -4.87 35.79 6.59
C ASP A 216 -3.46 36.11 6.10
N ILE A 217 -2.48 35.47 6.73
CA ILE A 217 -1.09 35.56 6.34
C ILE A 217 -0.61 34.17 5.93
N LEU A 218 0.06 34.11 4.79
CA LEU A 218 0.74 32.95 4.29
C LEU A 218 2.23 33.05 4.64
N ALA A 219 2.80 31.99 5.20
CA ALA A 219 4.24 31.85 5.37
C ALA A 219 4.76 30.69 4.52
N LEU A 220 5.83 30.94 3.78
CA LEU A 220 6.63 29.93 3.09
C LEU A 220 8.01 29.87 3.74
N ILE A 221 8.45 28.69 4.11
CA ILE A 221 9.61 28.42 4.96
C ILE A 221 10.50 27.45 4.22
N ASP A 222 11.81 27.70 4.20
CA ASP A 222 12.79 26.83 3.58
C ASP A 222 13.97 26.60 4.53
N ILE A 223 14.47 25.36 4.55
CA ILE A 223 15.68 25.02 5.31
C ILE A 223 16.91 25.42 4.50
N ASP A 224 17.66 26.39 5.01
CA ASP A 224 18.84 26.88 4.34
C ASP A 224 19.89 25.76 4.16
N HIS A 225 20.44 25.67 2.94
CA HIS A 225 21.49 24.71 2.60
C HIS A 225 21.15 23.23 2.88
N PHE A 226 19.86 22.85 2.85
CA PHE A 226 19.43 21.48 3.13
C PHE A 226 20.12 20.42 2.27
N LYS A 227 20.38 20.72 0.99
CA LYS A 227 21.17 19.82 0.12
C LYS A 227 22.57 19.55 0.68
N ALA A 228 23.27 20.57 1.17
CA ALA A 228 24.59 20.40 1.78
C ALA A 228 24.54 19.58 3.07
N ILE A 229 23.45 19.69 3.85
CA ILE A 229 23.22 18.83 5.03
C ILE A 229 23.14 17.36 4.60
N ASN A 230 22.34 17.06 3.56
CA ASN A 230 22.24 15.70 3.03
C ASN A 230 23.56 15.19 2.46
N ASP A 231 24.27 16.03 1.70
CA ASP A 231 25.52 15.65 1.05
C ASP A 231 26.64 15.39 2.07
N ASN A 232 26.69 16.15 3.17
CA ASN A 232 27.76 16.02 4.18
C ASN A 232 27.46 14.99 5.28
N TYR A 233 26.19 14.84 5.68
CA TYR A 233 25.80 14.04 6.85
C TYR A 233 24.85 12.87 6.51
N GLY A 234 24.43 12.76 5.24
CA GLY A 234 23.53 11.72 4.76
C GLY A 234 22.05 12.02 4.99
N HIS A 235 21.19 11.31 4.24
CA HIS A 235 19.75 11.52 4.26
C HIS A 235 19.08 11.26 5.61
N ILE A 236 19.64 10.39 6.44
CA ILE A 236 19.09 10.10 7.78
C ILE A 236 19.12 11.37 8.66
N ILE A 237 20.22 12.12 8.62
CA ILE A 237 20.36 13.38 9.36
C ILE A 237 19.45 14.46 8.75
N GLY A 238 19.35 14.53 7.42
CA GLY A 238 18.39 15.42 6.75
C GLY A 238 16.94 15.14 7.17
N ASP A 239 16.53 13.88 7.22
CA ASP A 239 15.19 13.48 7.67
C ASP A 239 14.94 13.84 9.15
N ALA A 240 15.97 13.75 10.01
CA ALA A 240 15.89 14.21 11.39
C ALA A 240 15.67 15.73 11.49
N VAL A 241 16.35 16.52 10.66
CA VAL A 241 16.15 17.97 10.59
C VAL A 241 14.71 18.32 10.15
N LEU A 242 14.21 17.67 9.11
CA LEU A 242 12.83 17.84 8.63
C LEU A 242 11.79 17.48 9.72
N SER A 243 12.04 16.39 10.44
CA SER A 243 11.19 15.93 11.54
C SER A 243 11.21 16.92 12.71
N GLN A 244 12.38 17.46 13.05
CA GLN A 244 12.53 18.46 14.11
C GLN A 244 11.81 19.77 13.76
N LEU A 245 11.96 20.26 12.53
CA LEU A 245 11.23 21.44 12.07
C LEU A 245 9.72 21.23 12.17
N SER A 246 9.24 20.07 11.70
CA SER A 246 7.83 19.72 11.81
C SER A 246 7.33 19.67 13.25
N HIS A 247 8.09 19.07 14.16
CA HIS A 247 7.75 18.97 15.57
C HIS A 247 7.66 20.37 16.20
N THR A 248 8.65 21.22 15.93
CA THR A 248 8.70 22.60 16.41
C THR A 248 7.52 23.42 15.88
N LEU A 249 7.24 23.33 14.57
CA LEU A 249 6.06 23.94 13.95
C LEU A 249 4.77 23.53 14.65
N LYS A 250 4.53 22.21 14.80
CA LYS A 250 3.32 21.67 15.43
C LYS A 250 3.13 22.16 16.87
N GLY A 251 4.22 22.27 17.64
CA GLY A 251 4.18 22.79 19.01
C GLY A 251 3.83 24.29 19.09
N MET A 252 4.08 25.04 18.02
CA MET A 252 3.79 26.48 17.94
C MET A 252 2.43 26.81 17.32
N LEU A 253 1.76 25.85 16.68
CA LEU A 253 0.46 26.09 16.04
C LEU A 253 -0.64 26.30 17.08
N VAL A 254 -1.40 27.38 16.92
CA VAL A 254 -2.63 27.58 17.69
C VAL A 254 -3.86 27.11 16.91
N LYS A 255 -5.03 27.12 17.57
CA LYS A 255 -6.29 26.66 16.97
C LYS A 255 -6.60 27.45 15.69
N GLY A 256 -6.73 26.74 14.58
CA GLY A 256 -7.06 27.30 13.26
C GLY A 256 -5.86 27.41 12.33
N GLU A 257 -4.64 27.47 12.86
CA GLU A 257 -3.42 27.46 12.05
C GLU A 257 -3.13 26.06 11.50
N ARG A 258 -2.60 26.01 10.28
CA ARG A 258 -2.36 24.75 9.57
C ARG A 258 -1.05 24.82 8.79
N ALA A 259 -0.17 23.86 9.06
CA ALA A 259 1.10 23.68 8.38
C ALA A 259 1.07 22.51 7.39
N GLY A 260 1.83 22.64 6.31
CA GLY A 260 2.09 21.60 5.33
C GLY A 260 3.57 21.52 4.96
N ARG A 261 3.99 20.38 4.44
CA ARG A 261 5.26 20.22 3.73
C ARG A 261 4.98 20.42 2.25
N TYR A 262 5.42 21.57 1.72
CA TYR A 262 5.17 21.98 0.33
C TYR A 262 6.10 21.26 -0.64
N GLY A 263 7.36 21.11 -0.27
CA GLY A 263 8.44 20.56 -1.10
C GLY A 263 9.36 19.63 -0.31
N GLY A 264 10.55 19.37 -0.85
CA GLY A 264 11.56 18.53 -0.17
C GLY A 264 11.94 19.10 1.20
N ASP A 265 12.32 20.37 1.21
CA ASP A 265 12.79 21.17 2.34
C ASP A 265 11.91 22.39 2.62
N GLU A 266 10.84 22.54 1.84
CA GLU A 266 9.91 23.67 1.92
C GLU A 266 8.68 23.33 2.75
N PHE A 267 8.34 24.22 3.68
CA PHE A 267 7.18 24.15 4.55
C PHE A 267 6.32 25.39 4.36
N CYS A 268 5.02 25.24 4.60
CA CYS A 268 4.07 26.30 4.36
C CYS A 268 3.03 26.36 5.48
N LEU A 269 2.62 27.57 5.83
CA LEU A 269 1.75 27.82 6.97
C LEU A 269 0.70 28.87 6.63
N ILE A 270 -0.56 28.60 6.97
CA ILE A 270 -1.62 29.61 6.89
C ILE A 270 -1.96 30.05 8.31
N LEU A 271 -1.89 31.36 8.53
CA LEU A 271 -2.09 32.05 9.79
C LEU A 271 -3.37 32.89 9.71
N PRO A 272 -4.49 32.39 10.25
CA PRO A 272 -5.79 33.05 10.17
C PRO A 272 -5.83 34.39 10.91
N ASP A 273 -6.39 35.41 10.27
CA ASP A 273 -6.89 36.65 10.89
C ASP A 273 -6.02 37.21 12.03
N GLN A 274 -4.75 37.50 11.72
CA GLN A 274 -3.83 38.08 12.70
C GLN A 274 -2.96 39.20 12.13
N PRO A 275 -2.52 40.17 12.97
CA PRO A 275 -1.63 41.23 12.51
C PRO A 275 -0.30 40.69 12.00
N LEU A 276 0.24 41.30 10.94
CA LEU A 276 1.51 40.93 10.33
C LEU A 276 2.65 40.83 11.36
N LYS A 277 2.75 41.80 12.27
CA LYS A 277 3.75 41.81 13.34
C LYS A 277 3.68 40.59 14.26
N LYS A 278 2.49 40.02 14.48
CA LYS A 278 2.31 38.80 15.27
C LYS A 278 2.78 37.56 14.51
N ALA A 279 2.50 37.50 13.21
CA ALA A 279 3.01 36.45 12.34
C ALA A 279 4.54 36.47 12.25
N GLU A 280 5.14 37.66 12.07
CA GLU A 280 6.60 37.84 12.10
C GLU A 280 7.21 37.35 13.41
N LEU A 281 6.63 37.74 14.56
CA LEU A 281 7.13 37.29 15.87
C LEU A 281 7.03 35.76 16.03
N GLN A 282 5.96 35.15 15.55
CA GLN A 282 5.79 33.70 15.58
C GLN A 282 6.82 32.99 14.69
N MET A 283 7.06 33.51 13.48
CA MET A 283 8.07 32.97 12.57
C MET A 283 9.49 33.18 13.09
N GLU A 284 9.75 34.29 13.77
CA GLU A 284 11.05 34.55 14.37
C GLU A 284 11.34 33.58 15.52
N ARG A 285 10.33 33.24 16.33
CA ARG A 285 10.45 32.19 17.36
C ARG A 285 10.74 30.82 16.73
N LEU A 286 10.10 30.48 15.62
CA LEU A 286 10.37 29.24 14.90
C LEU A 286 11.81 29.20 14.38
N ARG A 287 12.26 30.29 13.72
CA ARG A 287 13.62 30.43 13.21
C ARG A 287 14.65 30.28 14.33
N GLN A 288 14.47 31.00 15.44
CA GLN A 288 15.37 30.92 16.60
C GLN A 288 15.39 29.52 17.24
N ALA A 289 14.23 28.85 17.33
CA ALA A 289 14.16 27.50 17.88
C ALA A 289 14.95 26.48 17.04
N LEU A 290 14.90 26.58 15.70
CA LEU A 290 15.71 25.74 14.83
C LEU A 290 17.19 26.13 14.82
N ASP A 291 17.51 27.43 14.91
CA ASP A 291 18.90 27.90 15.01
C ASP A 291 19.61 27.34 16.28
N GLN A 292 18.85 27.13 17.35
CA GLN A 292 19.32 26.52 18.60
C GLN A 292 19.35 24.98 18.56
N TYR A 293 18.75 24.34 17.57
CA TYR A 293 18.71 22.89 17.47
C TYR A 293 20.13 22.31 17.30
N ARG A 294 20.42 21.25 18.06
CA ARG A 294 21.66 20.48 17.96
C ARG A 294 21.29 19.01 17.79
N HIS A 295 21.74 18.39 16.70
CA HIS A 295 21.54 16.95 16.51
C HIS A 295 22.46 16.18 17.47
N SER A 296 21.95 15.11 18.09
CA SER A 296 22.70 14.35 19.11
C SER A 296 23.97 13.71 18.56
N GLU A 297 23.92 13.22 17.32
CA GLU A 297 25.07 12.58 16.65
C GLU A 297 25.98 13.58 15.92
N VAL A 298 25.50 14.81 15.66
CA VAL A 298 26.24 15.84 14.92
C VAL A 298 26.04 17.20 15.61
N PRO A 299 26.66 17.45 16.78
CA PRO A 299 26.42 18.66 17.57
C PRO A 299 26.86 19.97 16.91
N GLU A 300 27.78 19.88 15.94
CA GLU A 300 28.27 20.99 15.12
C GLU A 300 27.27 21.43 14.04
N LEU A 301 26.28 20.60 13.70
CA LEU A 301 25.26 20.93 12.72
C LEU A 301 24.54 22.21 13.15
N ARG A 302 24.44 23.15 12.21
CA ARG A 302 23.67 24.39 12.34
C ARG A 302 22.61 24.37 11.26
N VAL A 303 21.37 24.64 11.66
CA VAL A 303 20.21 24.67 10.77
C VAL A 303 19.59 26.05 10.90
N SER A 304 19.43 26.74 9.77
CA SER A 304 18.74 28.02 9.71
C SER A 304 17.57 27.94 8.74
N LEU A 305 16.64 28.89 8.88
CA LEU A 305 15.46 28.99 8.03
C LEU A 305 15.41 30.35 7.34
N SER A 306 15.06 30.33 6.07
CA SER A 306 14.58 31.52 5.35
C SER A 306 13.05 31.48 5.29
N ILE A 307 12.39 32.61 5.57
CA ILE A 307 10.92 32.67 5.64
C ILE A 307 10.38 33.85 4.84
N GLY A 308 9.44 33.59 3.94
CA GLY A 308 8.66 34.59 3.22
C GLY A 308 7.24 34.70 3.78
N LEU A 309 6.80 35.93 4.09
CA LEU A 309 5.45 36.22 4.56
C LEU A 309 4.67 37.03 3.52
N ALA A 310 3.44 36.64 3.23
CA ALA A 310 2.52 37.43 2.42
C ALA A 310 1.14 37.53 3.07
N ARG A 311 0.68 38.75 3.31
CA ARG A 311 -0.69 39.03 3.76
C ARG A 311 -1.65 38.93 2.57
N PHE A 312 -2.80 38.30 2.77
CA PHE A 312 -3.88 38.29 1.78
C PHE A 312 -4.27 39.73 1.38
N GLN A 313 -4.49 39.93 0.09
CA GLN A 313 -4.96 41.19 -0.49
C GLN A 313 -6.18 40.90 -1.39
N PRO A 314 -7.25 41.71 -1.32
CA PRO A 314 -8.40 41.55 -2.21
C PRO A 314 -8.08 41.67 -3.71
N SER A 315 -6.92 42.26 -4.04
CA SER A 315 -6.43 42.42 -5.41
C SER A 315 -5.86 41.14 -6.03
N TYR A 316 -5.67 40.07 -5.26
CA TYR A 316 -5.20 38.80 -5.81
C TYR A 316 -6.26 38.16 -6.70
N SER A 317 -5.86 37.73 -7.90
CA SER A 317 -6.74 37.06 -8.86
C SER A 317 -7.14 35.66 -8.39
N ASP A 318 -6.22 34.95 -7.74
CA ASP A 318 -6.39 33.59 -7.25
C ASP A 318 -5.41 33.28 -6.10
N ALA A 319 -5.55 32.09 -5.53
CA ALA A 319 -4.69 31.62 -4.45
C ALA A 319 -3.22 31.47 -4.87
N LEU A 320 -2.94 31.24 -6.16
CA LEU A 320 -1.58 31.10 -6.67
C LEU A 320 -0.85 32.45 -6.71
N ALA A 321 -1.54 33.54 -7.04
CA ALA A 321 -0.97 34.89 -6.97
C ALA A 321 -0.58 35.27 -5.53
N TRP A 322 -1.36 34.83 -4.53
CA TRP A 322 -1.01 35.03 -3.13
C TRP A 322 0.22 34.20 -2.70
N LEU A 323 0.31 32.95 -3.17
CA LEU A 323 1.47 32.09 -2.93
C LEU A 323 2.74 32.63 -3.61
N ASP A 324 2.63 33.15 -4.83
CA ASP A 324 3.73 33.76 -5.58
C ASP A 324 4.33 34.98 -4.86
N ASP A 325 3.51 35.81 -4.22
CA ASP A 325 4.02 36.91 -3.39
C ASP A 325 4.77 36.40 -2.14
N ALA A 326 4.33 35.29 -1.52
CA ALA A 326 5.06 34.66 -0.41
C ALA A 326 6.39 34.04 -0.88
N ASP A 327 6.41 33.44 -2.08
CA ASP A 327 7.61 32.89 -2.70
C ASP A 327 8.63 33.98 -3.03
N LYS A 328 8.20 35.12 -3.60
CA LYS A 328 9.06 36.29 -3.83
C LYS A 328 9.65 36.84 -2.53
N ALA A 329 8.86 36.86 -1.46
CA ALA A 329 9.36 37.24 -0.14
C ALA A 329 10.43 36.23 0.35
N LEU A 330 10.18 34.93 0.23
CA LEU A 330 11.14 33.89 0.59
C LEU A 330 12.43 33.99 -0.24
N TYR A 331 12.31 34.22 -1.55
CA TYR A 331 13.43 34.45 -2.44
C TYR A 331 14.27 35.63 -1.95
N THR A 332 13.63 36.73 -1.54
CA THR A 332 14.30 37.89 -0.97
C THR A 332 15.06 37.51 0.31
N ALA A 333 14.44 36.78 1.24
CA ALA A 333 15.11 36.29 2.45
C ALA A 333 16.36 35.42 2.14
N LYS A 334 16.28 34.57 1.11
CA LYS A 334 17.43 33.76 0.66
C LYS A 334 18.58 34.59 0.07
N HIS A 335 18.27 35.72 -0.57
CA HIS A 335 19.27 36.57 -1.24
C HIS A 335 19.81 37.69 -0.36
N THR A 336 19.15 38.02 0.76
CA THR A 336 19.63 39.00 1.75
C THR A 336 20.50 38.38 2.85
N GLY A 337 21.02 37.17 2.63
CA GLY A 337 21.94 36.49 3.55
C GLY A 337 21.38 35.28 4.27
N ARG A 338 20.14 34.85 3.96
CA ARG A 338 19.46 33.72 4.61
C ARG A 338 19.23 33.93 6.10
N ASN A 339 18.73 32.91 6.80
CA ASN A 339 18.44 32.96 8.24
C ASN A 339 17.62 34.18 8.66
N THR A 340 16.61 34.54 7.86
CA THR A 340 15.87 35.78 8.02
C THR A 340 14.43 35.65 7.54
N ILE A 341 13.62 36.64 7.87
CA ILE A 341 12.22 36.77 7.48
C ILE A 341 12.11 37.96 6.54
N SER A 342 11.39 37.78 5.44
CA SER A 342 11.04 38.85 4.51
C SER A 342 9.53 38.88 4.29
N VAL A 343 8.99 40.07 4.05
CA VAL A 343 7.56 40.29 3.86
C VAL A 343 7.31 40.82 2.46
N ALA A 344 6.32 40.27 1.78
CA ALA A 344 5.85 40.75 0.49
C ALA A 344 5.38 42.21 0.60
N LEU A 345 5.89 43.07 -0.27
CA LEU A 345 5.45 44.46 -0.37
C LEU A 345 3.97 44.50 -0.80
N SER A 346 3.15 45.29 -0.10
CA SER A 346 1.74 45.44 -0.49
C SER A 346 1.65 46.11 -1.86
N ARG A 347 0.86 45.56 -2.79
CA ARG A 347 0.60 46.25 -4.06
C ARG A 347 -0.28 47.46 -3.74
N PRO A 348 0.09 48.69 -4.12
CA PRO A 348 -0.75 49.85 -3.85
C PRO A 348 -2.12 49.66 -4.49
N SER A 349 -3.18 49.80 -3.70
CA SER A 349 -4.55 49.85 -4.19
C SER A 349 -4.67 51.05 -5.14
N SER A 350 -5.15 50.82 -6.36
CA SER A 350 -5.33 51.83 -7.41
C SER A 350 -6.45 52.84 -7.13
N ASN A 351 -6.65 53.24 -5.87
CA ASN A 351 -7.75 54.10 -5.43
C ASN A 351 -7.30 55.37 -4.67
N ASP A 352 -5.99 55.60 -4.49
CA ASP A 352 -5.45 56.80 -3.82
C ASP A 352 -4.88 57.86 -4.79
N ALA A 353 -5.27 57.82 -6.06
CA ALA A 353 -5.00 58.93 -6.98
C ALA A 353 -6.04 60.04 -6.79
N ASN A 354 -5.92 60.79 -5.68
CA ASN A 354 -6.60 62.08 -5.54
C ASN A 354 -5.89 63.10 -6.47
N PRO A 355 -6.57 63.71 -7.45
CA PRO A 355 -5.99 64.81 -8.20
C PRO A 355 -5.96 66.04 -7.28
N VAL A 356 -4.75 66.49 -6.94
CA VAL A 356 -4.52 67.82 -6.38
C VAL A 356 -5.01 68.82 -7.40
N SER A 357 -6.01 69.59 -7.00
CA SER A 357 -6.53 70.75 -7.73
C SER A 357 -5.51 71.89 -7.65
N LEU A 358 -5.15 72.42 -8.81
CA LEU A 358 -4.66 73.79 -9.00
C LEU A 358 -5.37 74.40 -10.20
#